data_AF-S8DW54-F1
#
_entry.id   AF-S8DW54-F1
#
_cell.length_a   1.000
_cell.length_b   1.000
_cell.length_c   1.000
_cell.angle_alpha   90.00
_cell.angle_beta   90.00
_cell.angle_gamma   90.00
#
_symmetry.space_group_name_H-M   'P 1'
#
loop_
_entity.id
_entity.type
_entity.pdbx_description
1 polymer ?
#
loop_
_entity_poly.entity_id
_entity_poly.type
_entity_poly.pdbx_seq_one_letter_code
_entity_poly.pdbx_strand_id
1 'polypeptide(L)'
;MADNERAVVPDLESYIPLRQESSCAKILLDMIEYAVGLHIPEDVYAHPVLRQLRKNACDIMAWSLDIAGIARQQATSDRHNLVLVLMAERRLTLQSAVTAAGALVKKTVGVFLENERLLSDSAQLRAFGPCVDADVRRYVRGMRDCIVGLTYWLYETDRFFGDAGDEVRDLGWVFLPPRSGA
;
A
#
# COMPACT_ATOMS: atom_id res chain seq x y z
N MET A 1 5.00 8.30 18.76
CA MET A 1 4.38 9.32 17.87
C MET A 1 3.40 10.12 18.69
N ALA A 2 3.48 11.46 18.67
CA ALA A 2 2.74 12.34 19.57
C ALA A 2 1.20 12.15 19.53
N ASP A 3 0.64 11.70 18.42
CA ASP A 3 -0.80 11.46 18.28
C ASP A 3 -1.29 10.25 19.08
N ASN A 4 -0.48 9.18 19.18
CA ASN A 4 -0.79 8.02 20.01
C ASN A 4 -0.74 8.39 21.50
N GLU A 5 0.18 9.26 21.90
CA GLU A 5 0.27 9.80 23.28
C GLU A 5 -0.91 10.72 23.62
N ARG A 6 -1.44 11.43 22.62
CA ARG A 6 -2.59 12.36 22.76
C ARG A 6 -3.93 11.71 22.46
N ALA A 7 -3.96 10.43 22.13
CA ALA A 7 -5.18 9.73 21.74
C ALA A 7 -5.93 10.46 20.59
N VAL A 8 -5.20 10.95 19.58
CA VAL A 8 -5.76 11.60 18.40
C VAL A 8 -5.71 10.64 17.21
N VAL A 9 -6.80 10.58 16.44
CA VAL A 9 -6.80 9.94 15.12
C VAL A 9 -6.56 11.06 14.11
N PRO A 10 -5.52 10.98 13.26
CA PRO A 10 -5.28 12.00 12.23
C PRO A 10 -6.40 11.98 11.19
N ASP A 11 -6.61 13.09 10.50
CA ASP A 11 -7.40 13.11 9.27
C ASP A 11 -6.65 12.41 8.12
N LEU A 12 -7.35 12.09 7.03
CA LEU A 12 -6.84 11.35 5.90
C LEU A 12 -5.71 12.10 5.16
N GLU A 13 -5.78 13.43 5.09
CA GLU A 13 -4.76 14.25 4.43
C GLU A 13 -3.43 14.19 5.20
N SER A 14 -3.50 14.29 6.54
CA SER A 14 -2.35 14.13 7.43
C SER A 14 -1.84 12.68 7.49
N TYR A 15 -2.73 11.70 7.40
CA TYR A 15 -2.42 10.28 7.51
C TYR A 15 -1.58 9.75 6.35
N ILE A 16 -1.98 10.03 5.11
CA ILE A 16 -1.37 9.44 3.91
C ILE A 16 0.14 9.67 3.83
N PRO A 17 0.69 10.91 3.90
CA PRO A 17 2.12 11.14 3.77
C PRO A 17 2.90 10.46 4.90
N LEU A 18 2.38 10.51 6.13
CA LEU A 18 2.98 9.86 7.28
C LEU A 18 3.02 8.33 7.13
N ARG A 19 1.94 7.73 6.62
CA ARG A 19 1.87 6.29 6.40
C ARG A 19 2.82 5.83 5.30
N GLN A 20 3.00 6.63 4.25
CA GLN A 20 3.98 6.35 3.21
C GLN A 20 5.42 6.34 3.75
N GLU A 21 5.73 7.13 4.77
CA GLU A 21 7.05 7.15 5.40
C GLU A 21 7.24 6.00 6.41
N SER A 22 6.21 5.70 7.21
CA SER A 22 6.29 4.70 8.28
C SER A 22 6.07 3.25 7.83
N SER A 23 5.46 3.01 6.67
CA SER A 23 5.15 1.65 6.16
C SER A 23 6.36 0.87 5.64
N CYS A 24 7.55 1.47 5.57
CA CYS A 24 8.75 0.92 4.93
C CYS A 24 8.60 0.60 3.43
N ALA A 25 7.47 0.96 2.81
CA ALA A 25 7.20 0.70 1.39
C ALA A 25 8.25 1.33 0.46
N LYS A 26 8.66 2.58 0.74
CA LYS A 26 9.69 3.27 -0.05
C LYS A 26 11.02 2.50 -0.07
N ILE A 27 11.46 2.01 1.09
CA ILE A 27 12.68 1.21 1.22
C ILE A 27 12.58 -0.07 0.38
N LEU A 28 11.44 -0.76 0.44
CA LEU A 28 11.21 -1.96 -0.37
C LEU A 28 11.28 -1.65 -1.88
N LEU A 29 10.72 -0.51 -2.30
CA LEU A 29 10.79 -0.09 -3.70
C LEU A 29 12.20 0.30 -4.16
N ASP A 30 13.03 0.84 -3.26
CA ASP A 30 14.42 1.17 -3.55
C ASP A 30 15.28 -0.12 -3.66
N MET A 31 14.95 -1.16 -2.89
CA MET A 31 15.62 -2.46 -2.99
C MET A 31 15.44 -3.16 -4.35
N ILE A 32 14.42 -2.82 -5.14
CA ILE A 32 14.21 -3.40 -6.48
C ILE A 32 15.41 -3.12 -7.39
N GLU A 33 15.96 -1.91 -7.34
CA GLU A 33 17.13 -1.53 -8.16
C GLU A 33 18.32 -2.45 -7.88
N TYR A 34 18.60 -2.67 -6.59
CA TYR A 34 19.68 -3.54 -6.14
C TYR A 34 19.42 -5.01 -6.45
N ALA A 35 18.20 -5.50 -6.20
CA ALA A 35 17.85 -6.90 -6.38
C ALA A 35 17.91 -7.35 -7.84
N VAL A 36 17.64 -6.43 -8.77
CA VAL A 36 17.51 -6.73 -10.20
C VAL A 36 18.67 -6.14 -11.03
N GLY A 37 19.59 -5.42 -10.38
CA GLY A 37 20.77 -4.81 -11.01
C GLY A 37 20.38 -3.76 -12.04
N LEU A 38 19.51 -2.83 -11.66
CA LEU A 38 19.03 -1.74 -12.51
C LEU A 38 19.92 -0.50 -12.35
N HIS A 39 19.94 0.36 -13.35
CA HIS A 39 20.60 1.66 -13.25
C HIS A 39 19.68 2.77 -13.79
N ILE A 40 18.91 3.38 -12.88
CA ILE A 40 17.92 4.40 -13.24
C ILE A 40 18.44 5.78 -12.81
N PRO A 41 18.69 6.70 -13.76
CA PRO A 41 19.12 8.06 -13.43
C PRO A 41 18.10 8.85 -12.59
N GLU A 42 18.58 9.79 -11.78
CA GLU A 42 17.74 10.62 -10.89
C GLU A 42 16.68 11.45 -11.64
N ASP A 43 17.01 11.95 -12.83
CA ASP A 43 16.08 12.69 -13.69
C ASP A 43 14.92 11.81 -14.20
N VAL A 44 15.18 10.50 -14.36
CA VAL A 44 14.15 9.52 -14.70
C VAL A 44 13.28 9.20 -13.48
N TYR A 45 13.87 9.10 -12.28
CA TYR A 45 13.09 9.04 -11.03
C TYR A 45 12.23 10.27 -10.81
N ALA A 46 12.68 11.44 -11.26
CA ALA A 46 11.91 12.68 -11.19
C ALA A 46 10.73 12.72 -12.18
N HIS A 47 10.69 11.80 -13.17
CA HIS A 47 9.64 11.76 -14.17
C HIS A 47 8.24 11.62 -13.52
N PRO A 48 7.26 12.47 -13.86
CA PRO A 48 5.97 12.52 -13.17
C PRO A 48 5.23 11.18 -13.11
N VAL A 49 5.25 10.42 -14.20
CA VAL A 49 4.59 9.11 -14.28
C VAL A 49 5.27 8.08 -13.36
N LEU A 50 6.61 8.07 -13.32
CA LEU A 50 7.35 7.13 -12.48
C LEU A 50 7.19 7.46 -10.99
N ARG A 51 7.21 8.74 -10.64
CA ARG A 51 6.88 9.21 -9.28
C ARG A 51 5.48 8.78 -8.86
N GLN A 52 4.50 8.92 -9.75
CA GLN A 52 3.12 8.54 -9.46
C GLN A 52 2.96 7.02 -9.31
N LEU A 53 3.66 6.22 -10.12
CA LEU A 53 3.70 4.76 -9.97
C LEU A 53 4.27 4.34 -8.62
N ARG A 54 5.41 4.91 -8.22
CA ARG A 54 6.03 4.66 -6.90
C ARG A 54 5.10 5.04 -5.75
N LYS A 55 4.47 6.22 -5.83
CA LYS A 55 3.50 6.67 -4.84
C LYS A 55 2.32 5.71 -4.73
N ASN A 56 1.73 5.34 -5.86
CA ASN A 56 0.60 4.42 -5.90
C ASN A 56 0.96 3.05 -5.33
N ALA A 57 2.14 2.51 -5.67
CA ALA A 57 2.61 1.25 -5.10
C ALA A 57 2.75 1.32 -3.57
N CYS A 58 3.32 2.40 -3.04
CA CYS A 58 3.40 2.62 -1.59
C CYS A 58 2.02 2.69 -0.94
N ASP A 59 1.09 3.45 -1.52
CA ASP A 59 -0.28 3.60 -1.02
C ASP A 59 -1.02 2.25 -1.00
N ILE A 60 -0.97 1.50 -2.11
CA ILE A 60 -1.60 0.17 -2.23
C ILE A 60 -1.07 -0.77 -1.14
N MET A 61 0.26 -0.84 -0.99
CA MET A 61 0.89 -1.74 -0.03
C MET A 61 0.54 -1.36 1.42
N ALA A 62 0.70 -0.08 1.77
CA ALA A 62 0.46 0.41 3.12
C ALA A 62 -1.01 0.23 3.54
N TRP A 63 -1.95 0.54 2.65
CA TRP A 63 -3.37 0.43 2.95
C TRP A 63 -3.85 -1.03 3.01
N SER A 64 -3.24 -1.92 2.22
CA SER A 64 -3.52 -3.36 2.30
C SER A 64 -3.07 -3.95 3.64
N LEU A 65 -1.90 -3.52 4.14
CA LEU A 65 -1.43 -3.85 5.50
C LEU A 65 -2.38 -3.34 6.58
N ASP A 66 -2.91 -2.14 6.43
CA ASP A 66 -3.87 -1.56 7.38
C ASP A 66 -5.18 -2.36 7.44
N ILE A 67 -5.70 -2.74 6.27
CA ILE A 67 -6.93 -3.53 6.15
C ILE A 67 -6.74 -4.90 6.79
N ALA A 68 -5.66 -5.62 6.47
CA ALA A 68 -5.38 -6.93 7.06
C ALA A 68 -5.10 -6.83 8.58
N GLY A 69 -4.45 -5.75 9.01
CA GLY A 69 -4.04 -5.54 10.40
C GLY A 69 -5.14 -5.05 11.35
N ILE A 70 -6.29 -4.60 10.85
CA ILE A 70 -7.28 -3.88 11.68
C ILE A 70 -7.80 -4.73 12.84
N ALA A 71 -7.98 -6.05 12.63
CA ALA A 71 -8.48 -6.96 13.65
C ALA A 71 -7.57 -7.00 14.89
N ARG A 72 -6.25 -7.01 14.66
CA ARG A 72 -5.25 -7.00 15.73
C ARG A 72 -5.06 -5.62 16.33
N GLN A 73 -5.16 -4.58 15.50
CA GLN A 73 -4.92 -3.20 15.91
C GLN A 73 -5.98 -2.70 16.90
N GLN A 74 -7.19 -3.27 16.91
CA GLN A 74 -8.21 -3.00 17.93
C GLN A 74 -7.75 -3.31 19.37
N ALA A 75 -6.76 -4.19 19.54
CA ALA A 75 -6.19 -4.52 20.84
C ALA A 75 -4.98 -3.62 21.21
N THR A 76 -4.59 -2.69 20.34
CA THR A 76 -3.43 -1.82 20.53
C THR A 76 -3.85 -0.35 20.66
N SER A 77 -2.99 0.48 21.25
CA SER A 77 -3.19 1.93 21.30
C SER A 77 -2.79 2.64 20.01
N ASP A 78 -2.36 1.92 18.97
CA ASP A 78 -1.90 2.53 17.73
C ASP A 78 -3.07 2.92 16.83
N ARG A 79 -3.17 4.22 16.53
CA ARG A 79 -4.28 4.80 15.77
C ARG A 79 -3.93 5.11 14.31
N HIS A 80 -2.70 4.82 13.89
CA HIS A 80 -2.24 5.04 12.52
C HIS A 80 -2.67 3.87 11.62
N ASN A 81 -3.95 3.85 11.28
CA ASN A 81 -4.54 2.87 10.37
C ASN A 81 -5.62 3.53 9.52
N LEU A 82 -5.57 3.32 8.20
CA LEU A 82 -6.52 3.90 7.26
C LEU A 82 -7.98 3.65 7.65
N VAL A 83 -8.30 2.46 8.14
CA VAL A 83 -9.67 2.11 8.53
C VAL A 83 -10.12 2.95 9.72
N LEU A 84 -9.27 3.14 10.73
CA LEU A 84 -9.58 3.98 11.90
C LEU A 84 -9.75 5.45 11.53
N VAL A 85 -8.89 5.96 10.63
CA VAL A 85 -8.98 7.31 10.09
C VAL A 85 -10.32 7.51 9.37
N LEU A 86 -10.70 6.59 8.49
CA LEU A 86 -11.98 6.65 7.77
C LEU A 86 -13.19 6.53 8.70
N MET A 87 -13.11 5.71 9.75
CA MET A 87 -14.16 5.65 10.79
C MET A 87 -14.33 7.01 11.48
N ALA A 88 -13.22 7.64 11.89
CA ALA A 88 -13.26 8.91 12.62
C ALA A 88 -13.72 10.07 11.74
N GLU A 89 -13.11 10.25 10.57
CA GLU A 89 -13.35 11.39 9.69
C GLU A 89 -14.73 11.35 9.04
N ARG A 90 -15.18 10.16 8.62
CA ARG A 90 -16.44 9.98 7.87
C ARG A 90 -17.56 9.38 8.71
N ARG A 91 -17.35 9.18 10.02
CA ARG A 91 -18.31 8.58 10.97
C ARG A 91 -18.84 7.22 10.50
N LEU A 92 -17.96 6.40 9.92
CA LEU A 92 -18.31 5.09 9.37
C LEU A 92 -18.29 4.00 10.44
N THR A 93 -19.14 2.99 10.28
CA THR A 93 -18.96 1.71 10.98
C THR A 93 -17.67 1.04 10.50
N LEU A 94 -17.16 0.07 11.27
CA LEU A 94 -15.96 -0.67 10.89
C LEU A 94 -16.10 -1.31 9.50
N GLN A 95 -17.21 -2.00 9.25
CA GLN A 95 -17.45 -2.63 7.95
C GLN A 95 -17.48 -1.61 6.81
N SER A 96 -18.17 -0.48 6.99
CA SER A 96 -18.22 0.57 5.98
C SER A 96 -16.86 1.23 5.76
N ALA A 97 -16.03 1.36 6.80
CA ALA A 97 -14.68 1.88 6.70
C ALA A 97 -13.73 0.91 5.98
N VAL A 98 -13.82 -0.40 6.24
CA VAL A 98 -13.07 -1.43 5.49
C VAL A 98 -13.47 -1.41 4.02
N THR A 99 -14.77 -1.35 3.71
CA THR A 99 -15.26 -1.22 2.33
C THR A 99 -14.73 0.05 1.66
N ALA A 100 -14.72 1.19 2.36
CA ALA A 100 -14.18 2.44 1.85
C ALA A 100 -12.66 2.36 1.62
N ALA A 101 -11.90 1.75 2.52
CA ALA A 101 -10.47 1.51 2.37
C ALA A 101 -10.18 0.60 1.16
N GLY A 102 -10.91 -0.50 1.00
CA GLY A 102 -10.81 -1.38 -0.16
C GLY A 102 -11.13 -0.66 -1.47
N ALA A 103 -12.12 0.24 -1.48
CA ALA A 103 -12.42 1.07 -2.63
C ALA A 103 -11.28 2.05 -2.97
N LEU A 104 -10.61 2.62 -1.97
CA LEU A 104 -9.41 3.45 -2.17
C LEU A 104 -8.27 2.63 -2.78
N VAL A 105 -7.98 1.44 -2.25
CA VAL A 105 -6.96 0.53 -2.81
C VAL A 105 -7.30 0.19 -4.26
N LYS A 106 -8.54 -0.22 -4.54
CA LYS A 106 -9.00 -0.56 -5.90
C LYS A 106 -8.85 0.61 -6.87
N LYS A 107 -9.21 1.82 -6.45
CA LYS A 107 -9.03 3.04 -7.24
C LYS A 107 -7.56 3.28 -7.54
N THR A 108 -6.69 3.20 -6.54
CA THR A 108 -5.25 3.43 -6.70
C THR A 108 -4.59 2.38 -7.59
N VAL A 109 -5.02 1.12 -7.52
CA VAL A 109 -4.60 0.06 -8.47
C VAL A 109 -4.99 0.44 -9.90
N GLY A 110 -6.21 0.95 -10.12
CA GLY A 110 -6.63 1.43 -11.44
C GLY A 110 -5.70 2.53 -11.98
N VAL A 111 -5.38 3.53 -11.16
CA VAL A 111 -4.45 4.62 -11.54
C VAL A 111 -3.03 4.09 -11.78
N PHE A 112 -2.57 3.10 -10.99
CA PHE A 112 -1.28 2.45 -11.21
C PHE A 112 -1.22 1.78 -12.59
N LEU A 113 -2.22 0.97 -12.93
CA LEU A 113 -2.29 0.26 -14.21
C LEU A 113 -2.40 1.21 -15.40
N GLU A 114 -3.13 2.31 -15.26
CA GLU A 114 -3.22 3.34 -16.29
C GLU A 114 -1.86 4.01 -16.53
N ASN A 115 -1.17 4.42 -15.46
CA ASN A 115 0.17 5.03 -15.57
C ASN A 115 1.22 4.06 -16.13
N GLU A 116 1.14 2.79 -15.77
CA GLU A 116 2.02 1.77 -16.34
C GLU A 116 1.78 1.62 -17.85
N ARG A 117 0.52 1.67 -18.29
CA ARG A 117 0.18 1.65 -19.71
C ARG A 117 0.70 2.90 -20.42
N LEU A 118 0.51 4.08 -19.83
CA LEU A 118 1.03 5.35 -20.37
C LEU A 118 2.55 5.33 -20.51
N LEU A 119 3.26 4.73 -19.55
CA LEU A 119 4.71 4.57 -19.63
C LEU A 119 5.08 3.54 -20.70
N SER A 120 4.34 2.44 -20.80
CA SER A 120 4.57 1.40 -21.81
C SER A 120 4.33 1.88 -23.25
N ASP A 121 3.44 2.87 -23.43
CA ASP A 121 3.27 3.57 -24.70
C ASP A 121 4.55 4.36 -25.03
N SER A 122 5.30 3.79 -25.98
CA SER A 122 6.72 4.05 -26.24
C SER A 122 7.17 5.50 -26.45
N ALA A 123 6.26 6.46 -26.66
CA ALA A 123 6.64 7.86 -26.85
C ALA A 123 7.28 8.48 -25.59
N GLN A 124 6.82 8.11 -24.39
CA GLN A 124 7.39 8.62 -23.14
C GLN A 124 8.68 7.90 -22.76
N LEU A 125 8.74 6.58 -22.94
CA LEU A 125 9.96 5.80 -22.68
C LEU A 125 11.09 6.21 -23.63
N ARG A 126 10.86 6.27 -24.96
CA ARG A 126 11.92 6.56 -25.95
C ARG A 126 12.72 7.86 -25.69
N ALA A 127 12.24 8.75 -24.83
CA ALA A 127 12.95 9.95 -24.38
C ALA A 127 14.16 9.66 -23.47
N PHE A 128 14.21 8.54 -22.72
CA PHE A 128 15.32 8.22 -21.80
C PHE A 128 16.46 7.43 -22.46
N GLY A 129 16.14 6.74 -23.56
CA GLY A 129 17.08 5.93 -24.32
C GLY A 129 16.93 4.42 -24.05
N PRO A 130 17.29 3.54 -25.02
CA PRO A 130 16.87 2.15 -25.02
C PRO A 130 17.27 1.32 -23.78
N CYS A 131 18.45 1.57 -23.22
CA CYS A 131 18.94 0.86 -22.03
C CYS A 131 18.15 1.27 -20.78
N VAL A 132 17.98 2.58 -20.57
CA VAL A 132 17.23 3.13 -19.44
C VAL A 132 15.76 2.71 -19.51
N ASP A 133 15.18 2.66 -20.71
CA ASP A 133 13.81 2.20 -20.93
C ASP A 133 13.60 0.74 -20.49
N ALA A 134 14.60 -0.12 -20.76
CA ALA A 134 14.54 -1.51 -20.35
C ALA A 134 14.57 -1.64 -18.82
N ASP A 135 15.41 -0.87 -18.15
CA ASP A 135 15.51 -0.87 -16.70
C ASP A 135 14.27 -0.27 -16.03
N VAL A 136 13.71 0.82 -16.57
CA VAL A 136 12.44 1.38 -16.10
C VAL A 136 11.30 0.36 -16.22
N ARG A 137 11.20 -0.37 -17.34
CA ARG A 137 10.19 -1.45 -17.48
C ARG A 137 10.37 -2.56 -16.44
N ARG A 138 11.62 -2.97 -16.19
CA ARG A 138 11.93 -3.98 -15.16
C ARG A 138 11.61 -3.47 -13.76
N TYR A 139 11.88 -2.20 -13.49
CA TYR A 139 11.55 -1.55 -12.23
C TYR A 139 10.03 -1.51 -11.97
N VAL A 140 9.24 -1.10 -12.98
CA VAL A 140 7.78 -1.09 -12.89
C VAL A 140 7.21 -2.49 -12.68
N ARG A 141 7.77 -3.50 -13.36
CA ARG A 141 7.43 -4.90 -13.09
C ARG A 141 7.76 -5.29 -11.64
N GLY A 142 8.93 -4.92 -11.14
CA GLY A 142 9.31 -5.16 -9.74
C GLY A 142 8.31 -4.54 -8.75
N MET A 143 7.79 -3.34 -9.02
CA MET A 143 6.74 -2.73 -8.19
C MET A 143 5.46 -3.57 -8.17
N ARG A 144 5.06 -4.14 -9.31
CA ARG A 144 3.91 -5.06 -9.38
C ARG A 144 4.17 -6.32 -8.57
N ASP A 145 5.36 -6.89 -8.71
CA ASP A 145 5.75 -8.10 -7.99
C ASP A 145 5.76 -7.85 -6.47
N CYS A 146 6.19 -6.67 -6.00
CA CYS A 146 6.08 -6.28 -4.60
C CYS A 146 4.62 -6.16 -4.12
N ILE A 147 3.74 -5.53 -4.89
CA ILE A 147 2.31 -5.41 -4.54
C ILE A 147 1.65 -6.79 -4.45
N VAL A 148 1.90 -7.65 -5.43
CA VAL A 148 1.33 -9.00 -5.48
C VAL A 148 1.92 -9.87 -4.37
N GLY A 149 3.24 -9.87 -4.23
CA GLY A 149 3.95 -10.63 -3.19
C GLY A 149 3.51 -10.24 -1.79
N LEU A 150 3.34 -8.94 -1.52
CA LEU A 150 2.75 -8.47 -0.27
C LEU A 150 1.34 -9.04 -0.08
N THR A 151 0.50 -8.97 -1.12
CA THR A 151 -0.89 -9.47 -1.05
C THR A 151 -0.93 -10.94 -0.66
N TYR A 152 -0.11 -11.80 -1.27
CA TYR A 152 0.01 -13.21 -0.86
C TYR A 152 0.52 -13.33 0.57
N TRP A 153 1.60 -12.63 0.89
CA TRP A 153 2.21 -12.67 2.20
C TRP A 153 1.24 -12.31 3.33
N LEU A 154 0.31 -11.36 3.12
CA LEU A 154 -0.71 -10.99 4.11
C LEU A 154 -1.56 -12.18 4.56
N TYR A 155 -1.85 -13.15 3.67
CA TYR A 155 -2.64 -14.34 3.96
C TYR A 155 -1.79 -15.55 4.33
N GLU A 156 -0.54 -15.64 3.85
CA GLU A 156 0.35 -16.77 4.14
C GLU A 156 1.04 -16.65 5.51
N THR A 157 1.10 -15.44 6.08
CA THR A 157 1.68 -15.22 7.40
C THR A 157 0.64 -15.31 8.52
N ASP A 158 1.02 -15.97 9.62
CA ASP A 158 0.26 -15.97 10.87
C ASP A 158 0.11 -14.57 11.49
N ARG A 159 0.87 -13.57 11.01
CA ARG A 159 0.89 -12.23 11.58
C ARG A 159 -0.49 -11.57 11.56
N PHE A 160 -1.32 -11.75 10.53
CA PHE A 160 -2.59 -11.03 10.40
C PHE A 160 -3.79 -11.90 10.78
N PHE A 161 -3.86 -13.10 10.22
CA PHE A 161 -5.02 -13.98 10.33
C PHE A 161 -4.73 -15.29 11.08
N GLY A 162 -3.53 -15.46 11.65
CA GLY A 162 -3.13 -16.74 12.25
C GLY A 162 -3.16 -17.87 11.23
N ASP A 163 -3.66 -19.02 11.64
CA ASP A 163 -3.87 -20.20 10.78
C ASP A 163 -5.09 -20.08 9.84
N ALA A 164 -5.90 -19.03 9.97
CA ALA A 164 -7.10 -18.82 9.16
C ALA A 164 -6.85 -18.08 7.83
N GLY A 165 -5.59 -17.81 7.46
CA GLY A 165 -5.26 -16.98 6.30
C GLY A 165 -5.85 -17.48 4.97
N ASP A 166 -5.81 -18.79 4.72
CA ASP A 166 -6.41 -19.40 3.52
C ASP A 166 -7.95 -19.29 3.52
N GLU A 167 -8.60 -19.52 4.67
CA GLU A 167 -10.05 -19.40 4.81
C GLU A 167 -10.52 -17.96 4.59
N VAL A 168 -9.80 -16.98 5.15
CA VAL A 168 -10.10 -15.56 4.95
C VAL A 168 -9.96 -15.18 3.48
N ARG A 169 -8.93 -15.68 2.78
CA ARG A 169 -8.72 -15.43 1.35
C ARG A 169 -9.87 -15.98 0.49
N ASP A 170 -10.33 -17.18 0.81
CA ASP A 170 -11.34 -17.88 0.02
C ASP A 170 -12.76 -17.37 0.29
N LEU A 171 -13.09 -17.10 1.56
CA LEU A 171 -14.43 -16.67 1.97
C LEU A 171 -14.59 -15.14 1.90
N GLY A 172 -13.52 -14.37 2.13
CA GLY A 172 -13.55 -12.92 2.23
C GLY A 172 -14.10 -12.39 3.57
N TRP A 173 -14.21 -13.24 4.59
CA TRP A 173 -14.72 -12.89 5.91
C TRP A 173 -13.61 -12.93 6.95
N VAL A 174 -13.59 -11.92 7.84
CA VAL A 174 -12.72 -11.88 9.01
C VAL A 174 -13.60 -11.75 10.24
N PHE A 175 -13.55 -12.74 11.13
CA PHE A 175 -14.24 -12.69 12.41
C PHE A 175 -13.35 -11.99 13.45
N LEU A 176 -13.89 -10.93 14.05
CA LEU A 176 -13.15 -10.15 15.03
C LEU A 176 -13.30 -10.78 16.41
N PRO A 177 -12.22 -10.83 17.20
CA PRO A 177 -12.33 -11.23 18.60
C PRO A 177 -13.24 -10.25 19.35
N PRO A 178 -13.92 -10.69 20.43
CA PRO A 178 -14.70 -9.79 21.26
C PRO A 178 -13.82 -8.65 21.78
N ARG A 179 -14.36 -7.44 21.84
CA ARG A 179 -13.65 -6.32 22.45
C ARG A 179 -13.43 -6.64 23.93
N SER A 180 -12.18 -6.62 24.37
CA SER A 180 -11.85 -6.75 25.80
C SER A 180 -12.53 -5.61 26.58
N GLY A 181 -13.60 -5.92 27.32
CA GLY A 181 -14.33 -4.98 28.16
C GLY A 181 -15.71 -4.56 27.63
N ALA A 182 -16.60 -5.53 27.37
CA ALA A 182 -18.05 -5.32 27.35
C ALA A 182 -18.68 -6.00 28.58
#